data_AF-A0A4S2EPQ1-F1
#
_entry.id   AF-A0A4S2EPQ1-F1
#
_cell.length_a   1.000
_cell.length_b   1.000
_cell.length_c   1.000
_cell.angle_alpha   90.00
_cell.angle_beta   90.00
_cell.angle_gamma   90.00
#
_symmetry.space_group_name_H-M   'P 1'
#
loop_
_entity.id
_entity.type
_entity.pdbx_description
1 polymer ?
#
loop_
_entity_poly.entity_id
_entity_poly.type
_entity_poly.pdbx_seq_one_letter_code
_entity_poly.pdbx_strand_id
1 'polypeptide(L)' 'MSSKTDNNIPNGNSYEKRVIEVNGIYDEYSRSGLSNREIWRRYIWPIYGISEKTFYNYLNKAYKFSSEQKLQKRR' A
#
# COMPACT_ATOMS: atom_id res chain seq x y z
N MET A 1 31.45 1.55 -18.87
CA MET A 1 30.62 2.66 -19.35
C MET A 1 29.67 2.10 -20.40
N SER A 2 28.44 1.73 -20.05
CA SER A 2 27.39 1.47 -21.04
C SER A 2 26.05 1.74 -20.40
N SER A 3 25.24 2.46 -21.16
CA SER A 3 24.09 3.28 -20.79
C SER A 3 22.95 2.51 -20.12
N LYS A 4 22.36 3.19 -19.14
CA LYS A 4 21.05 2.93 -18.53
C LYS A 4 20.02 2.64 -19.64
N THR A 5 19.49 1.42 -19.67
CA THR A 5 18.18 1.19 -20.28
C THR A 5 17.13 1.58 -19.25
N ASP A 6 16.79 2.87 -19.23
CA ASP A 6 15.57 3.34 -18.55
C ASP A 6 14.38 2.77 -19.32
N ASN A 7 13.99 1.54 -18.94
CA ASN A 7 12.79 0.87 -19.42
C ASN A 7 11.56 1.67 -18.96
N ASN A 8 11.22 2.73 -19.69
CA ASN A 8 9.99 3.50 -19.54
C ASN A 8 8.81 2.74 -20.18
N ILE A 9 8.60 1.51 -19.71
CA ILE A 9 7.31 0.84 -19.89
C ILE A 9 6.42 1.44 -18.80
N PRO A 10 5.22 1.97 -19.10
CA PRO A 10 4.27 2.32 -18.07
C PRO A 10 3.84 1.02 -17.39
N ASN A 11 4.61 0.58 -16.39
CA ASN A 11 4.23 -0.53 -15.55
C ASN A 11 2.86 -0.18 -14.99
N GLY A 12 1.88 -1.07 -15.16
CA GLY A 12 0.51 -0.91 -14.67
C GLY A 12 0.49 -0.84 -13.14
N ASN A 13 0.98 0.28 -12.59
CA ASN A 13 1.30 0.42 -11.17
C ASN A 13 0.13 0.98 -10.37
N SER A 14 -1.05 0.98 -10.97
CA SER A 14 -2.30 1.42 -10.38
C SER A 14 -2.60 0.66 -9.09
N TYR A 15 -2.24 -0.62 -9.04
CA TYR A 15 -2.44 -1.46 -7.86
C TYR A 15 -1.47 -1.12 -6.72
N GLU A 16 -0.16 -1.03 -7.00
CA GLU A 16 0.84 -0.70 -5.98
C GLU A 16 0.61 0.70 -5.41
N LYS A 17 0.31 1.68 -6.28
CA LYS A 17 -0.07 3.04 -5.87
C LYS A 17 -1.25 3.04 -4.91
N ARG A 18 -2.32 2.29 -5.24
CA ARG A 18 -3.48 2.15 -4.34
C ARG A 18 -3.13 1.52 -3.00
N VAL A 19 -2.24 0.51 -2.98
CA VAL A 19 -1.80 -0.11 -1.72
C VAL A 19 -1.06 0.91 -0.86
N ILE A 20 -0.14 1.68 -1.45
CA ILE A 20 0.63 2.72 -0.74
C ILE A 20 -0.31 3.79 -0.18
N GLU A 21 -1.23 4.28 -1.00
CA GLU A 21 -2.14 5.38 -0.63
C GLU A 21 -3.10 4.96 0.50
N VAL A 22 -3.68 3.76 0.40
CA VAL A 22 -4.55 3.21 1.46
C VAL A 22 -3.79 2.99 2.77
N ASN A 23 -2.55 2.49 2.71
CA ASN A 23 -1.73 2.33 3.90
C ASN A 23 -1.31 3.69 4.51
N GLY A 24 -1.08 4.70 3.69
CA GLY A 24 -0.79 6.07 4.16
C GLY A 24 -1.96 6.66 4.96
N ILE A 25 -3.18 6.55 4.42
CA ILE A 25 -4.40 6.96 5.12
C ILE A 25 -4.55 6.17 6.43
N TYR A 26 -4.33 4.85 6.39
CA TYR A 26 -4.41 4.02 7.59
C TYR A 26 -3.41 4.44 8.68
N ASP A 27 -2.15 4.68 8.32
CA ASP A 27 -1.10 5.07 9.27
C ASP A 27 -1.40 6.43 9.94
N GLU A 28 -1.97 7.38 9.19
CA GLU A 28 -2.38 8.69 9.73
C GLU A 28 -3.46 8.53 10.81
N TYR A 29 -4.53 7.78 10.52
CA TYR A 29 -5.68 7.67 11.41
C TYR A 29 -5.53 6.59 12.50
N SER A 30 -4.66 5.60 12.32
CA SER A 30 -4.38 4.56 13.32
C SER A 30 -3.86 5.15 14.64
N ARG A 31 -3.15 6.29 14.57
CA ARG A 31 -2.66 7.02 15.75
C ARG A 31 -3.74 7.78 16.51
N SER A 32 -4.91 7.95 15.91
CA SER A 32 -6.03 8.70 16.50
C SER A 32 -6.93 7.84 17.41
N GLY A 33 -6.63 6.55 17.59
CA GLY A 33 -7.41 5.63 18.43
C GLY A 33 -8.70 5.12 17.79
N LEU A 34 -8.89 5.34 16.49
CA LEU A 34 -10.04 4.80 15.75
C LEU A 34 -9.87 3.31 15.46
N SER A 35 -10.97 2.56 15.46
CA SER A 35 -10.94 1.15 15.06
C SER A 35 -10.67 1.00 13.56
N ASN A 36 -10.03 -0.09 13.16
CA ASN A 36 -9.69 -0.36 11.75
C ASN A 36 -10.93 -0.32 10.83
N ARG A 37 -12.05 -0.86 11.30
CA ARG A 37 -13.34 -0.84 10.58
C ARG A 37 -13.87 0.57 10.39
N GLU A 38 -13.65 1.44 11.38
CA GLU A 38 -14.10 2.82 11.36
C GLU A 38 -13.22 3.70 10.46
N ILE A 39 -11.90 3.48 10.48
CA ILE A 39 -10.97 4.08 9.53
C ILE A 39 -11.36 3.69 8.10
N TRP A 40 -11.62 2.40 7.87
CA TRP A 40 -12.06 1.91 6.56
C TRP A 40 -13.35 2.58 6.11
N ARG A 41 -14.39 2.60 6.94
CA ARG A 41 -15.70 3.17 6.58
C ARG A 41 -15.65 4.68 6.36
N ARG A 42 -14.91 5.43 7.17
CA ARG A 42 -14.89 6.90 7.14
C ARG A 42 -13.97 7.46 6.06
N TYR A 43 -12.80 6.86 5.84
CA TYR A 43 -11.76 7.47 5.00
C TYR A 43 -11.46 6.70 3.72
N ILE A 44 -11.59 5.37 3.72
CA ILE A 44 -11.13 4.53 2.60
C ILE A 44 -12.30 4.14 1.68
N TRP A 45 -13.43 3.71 2.24
CA TRP A 45 -14.61 3.31 1.50
C TRP A 45 -15.16 4.40 0.55
N PRO A 46 -15.37 5.68 0.98
CA PRO A 46 -15.94 6.69 0.10
C PRO A 46 -15.04 7.07 -1.08
N ILE A 47 -13.72 6.84 -0.98
CA ILE A 47 -12.76 7.20 -2.03
C ILE A 47 -12.56 6.03 -3.01
N TYR A 48 -12.38 4.81 -2.49
CA TYR A 48 -11.94 3.67 -3.30
C TYR A 48 -13.03 2.63 -3.59
N GLY A 49 -14.13 2.65 -2.84
CA GLY A 49 -15.22 1.67 -2.99
C GLY A 49 -14.78 0.21 -2.76
N ILE A 50 -13.72 -0.01 -1.98
CA ILE A 50 -13.17 -1.35 -1.75
C ILE A 50 -13.85 -2.05 -0.57
N SER A 51 -13.97 -3.38 -0.67
CA SER A 51 -14.43 -4.22 0.43
C SER A 51 -13.45 -4.20 1.62
N GLU A 52 -13.95 -4.48 2.82
CA GLU A 52 -13.14 -4.60 4.03
C GLU A 52 -12.04 -5.68 3.88
N LYS A 53 -12.37 -6.80 3.22
CA LYS A 53 -11.38 -7.85 2.90
C LYS A 53 -10.23 -7.32 2.04
N THR A 54 -10.55 -6.49 1.04
CA THR A 54 -9.54 -5.86 0.18
C THR A 54 -8.68 -4.89 0.96
N PHE A 55 -9.26 -4.13 1.89
CA PHE A 55 -8.52 -3.25 2.79
C PHE A 55 -7.48 -4.02 3.62
N TYR A 56 -7.87 -5.11 4.28
CA TYR A 56 -6.91 -5.94 5.04
C TYR A 56 -5.86 -6.60 4.14
N ASN A 57 -6.22 -6.98 2.91
CA ASN A 57 -5.24 -7.48 1.94
C ASN A 57 -4.18 -6.42 1.60
N TYR A 58 -4.55 -5.14 1.52
CA TYR A 58 -3.60 -4.06 1.24
C TYR A 58 -2.66 -3.80 2.42
N LEU A 59 -3.17 -3.85 3.66
CA LEU A 59 -2.33 -3.75 4.86
C LEU A 59 -1.29 -4.89 4.90
N ASN A 60 -1.73 -6.12 4.65
CA ASN A 60 -0.84 -7.29 4.64
C ASN A 60 0.17 -7.26 3.49
N LYS A 61 -0.19 -6.70 2.33
CA LYS A 61 0.75 -6.56 1.21
C LYS A 61 1.83 -5.53 1.50
N ALA A 62 1.50 -4.39 2.10
CA ALA A 62 2.50 -3.41 2.50
C ALA A 62 3.54 -3.99 3.46
N TYR A 63 3.11 -4.84 4.42
CA TYR A 63 4.03 -5.58 5.28
C TYR A 63 4.99 -6.49 4.49
N LYS A 64 4.48 -7.24 3.50
CA LYS A 64 5.29 -8.13 2.66
C LYS A 64 6.35 -7.37 1.88
N PHE A 65 5.99 -6.25 1.23
CA PHE A 65 6.96 -5.41 0.50
C PHE A 65 8.10 -4.91 1.40
N SER A 66 7.79 -4.47 2.63
CA SER A 66 8.80 -4.03 3.61
C SER A 66 9.71 -5.18 4.07
N SER A 67 9.13 -6.37 4.25
CA SER A 67 9.88 -7.56 4.70
C SER A 67 10.80 -8.14 3.61
N GLU A 68 10.37 -8.13 2.36
CA GLU A 68 11.14 -8.62 1.20
C GLU A 68 12.34 -7.70 0.90
N GLN A 69 12.15 -6.37 0.99
CA GLN A 69 13.23 -5.38 0.90
C GLN A 69 14.33 -5.61 1.96
N LYS A 70 13.94 -5.98 3.19
CA LYS A 70 14.89 -6.29 4.27
C LYS A 70 15.64 -7.60 4.05
N LEU A 71 15.00 -8.59 3.40
CA LEU A 71 15.62 -9.88 3.09
C LEU A 71 16.65 -9.75 1.95
N GLN A 72 16.35 -8.93 0.94
CA GLN A 72 17.26 -8.68 -0.19
C GLN A 72 18.56 -7.99 0.25
N LYS A 73 18.49 -7.13 1.27
CA LYS A 73 19.61 -6.31 1.77
C LYS A 73 20.56 -7.06 2.72
N ARG A 74 20.21 -8.30 3.09
CA ARG A 74 21.02 -9.20 3.93
C ARG A 74 21.74 -10.29 3.12
N ARG A 75 21.49 -10.37 1.81
CA ARG A 75 22.19 -11.22 0.84
C ARG A 75 23.27 -10.42 0.15
#